data_AF-A0A7K2MN24-F1
#
_entry.id   AF-A0A7K2MN24-F1
#
_cell.length_a   1.000
_cell.length_b   1.000
_cell.length_c   1.000
_cell.angle_alpha   90.00
_cell.angle_beta   90.00
_cell.angle_gamma   90.00
#
_symmetry.space_group_name_H-M   'P 1'
#
loop_
_entity.id
_entity.type
_entity.pdbx_description
1 polymer ?
#
loop_
_entity_poly.entity_id
_entity_poly.type
_entity_poly.pdbx_seq_one_letter_code
_entity_poly.pdbx_strand_id
1 'polypeptide(L)' 'MTHQPPPAPAVLPNPLIPGFNPDPSCVLVDGTYYAVTSSFEYLPALPVYRSTDFVTWEHIGNVALREEQVGL' A
#
# COMPACT_ATOMS: atom_id res chain seq x y z
N MET A 1 -18.70 36.78 6.87
CA MET A 1 -17.82 35.59 6.92
C MET A 1 -18.16 34.74 5.70
N THR A 2 -17.41 34.87 4.61
CA THR A 2 -17.62 34.09 3.39
C THR A 2 -17.07 32.69 3.62
N HIS A 3 -17.95 31.70 3.70
CA HIS A 3 -17.59 30.29 3.78
C HIS A 3 -16.99 29.89 2.43
N GLN A 4 -15.66 29.88 2.32
CA GLN A 4 -15.01 29.33 1.14
C GLN A 4 -15.25 27.81 1.15
N PRO A 5 -15.78 27.21 0.06
CA PRO A 5 -15.91 25.77 -0.02
C PRO A 5 -14.52 25.14 0.14
N PRO A 6 -14.44 23.94 0.76
CA PRO A 6 -13.17 23.23 0.85
C PRO A 6 -12.60 23.05 -0.57
N PRO A 7 -11.27 23.17 -0.73
CA PRO A 7 -10.64 22.94 -2.03
C PRO A 7 -11.06 21.56 -2.55
N ALA A 8 -11.30 21.48 -3.86
CA ALA A 8 -11.55 20.20 -4.50
C ALA A 8 -10.42 19.22 -4.15
N PRO A 9 -10.71 17.96 -3.82
CA PRO A 9 -9.68 16.99 -3.48
C PRO A 9 -8.69 16.89 -4.65
N ALA A 10 -7.40 16.85 -4.32
CA ALA A 10 -6.37 16.63 -5.33
C ALA A 10 -6.66 15.32 -6.07
N VAL A 11 -6.62 15.37 -7.41
CA VAL A 11 -6.78 14.17 -8.23
C VAL A 11 -5.50 13.35 -8.11
N LEU A 12 -5.57 12.21 -7.43
CA LEU A 12 -4.45 11.28 -7.33
C LEU A 12 -4.37 10.41 -8.60
N PRO A 13 -3.16 10.02 -9.04
CA PRO A 13 -3.02 9.06 -10.12
C PRO A 13 -3.60 7.70 -9.69
N ASN A 14 -4.25 7.00 -10.61
CA ASN A 14 -4.83 5.68 -10.36
C ASN A 14 -4.47 4.75 -11.54
N PRO A 15 -3.91 3.55 -11.29
CA PRO A 15 -3.55 2.97 -9.98
C PRO A 15 -2.32 3.61 -9.32
N LEU A 16 -2.35 3.70 -8.00
CA LEU A 16 -1.20 4.12 -7.18
C LEU A 16 -0.10 3.03 -7.13
N ILE A 17 -0.52 1.76 -7.06
CA ILE A 17 0.35 0.59 -7.15
C ILE A 17 -0.20 -0.31 -8.28
N PRO A 18 0.37 -0.26 -9.50
CA PRO A 18 -0.13 -1.04 -10.64
C PRO A 18 0.19 -2.55 -10.51
N GLY A 19 -0.44 -3.35 -11.35
CA GLY A 19 -0.16 -4.79 -11.46
C GLY A 19 -0.98 -5.64 -10.49
N PHE A 20 -0.45 -6.81 -10.13
CA PHE A 20 -1.09 -7.76 -9.22
C PHE A 20 -0.91 -7.33 -7.76
N ASN A 21 -1.72 -6.35 -7.36
CA ASN A 21 -1.74 -5.78 -6.02
C ASN A 21 -3.18 -5.75 -5.43
N PRO A 22 -3.80 -6.94 -5.26
CA PRO A 22 -5.15 -7.05 -4.72
C PRO A 22 -5.22 -6.82 -3.21
N ASP A 23 -6.44 -6.56 -2.72
CA ASP A 23 -6.79 -6.46 -1.30
C ASP A 23 -5.86 -5.56 -0.46
N PRO A 24 -5.68 -4.27 -0.83
CA PRO A 24 -4.78 -3.39 -0.11
C PRO A 24 -5.26 -3.15 1.32
N SER A 25 -4.37 -3.39 2.29
CA SER A 25 -4.50 -2.95 3.69
C SER A 25 -3.40 -1.93 3.99
N CYS A 26 -3.75 -0.78 4.57
CA CYS A 26 -2.84 0.35 4.72
C CYS A 26 -2.94 0.99 6.12
N VAL A 27 -1.81 1.41 6.68
CA VAL A 27 -1.70 2.15 7.95
C VAL A 27 -0.70 3.29 7.84
N LEU A 28 -0.94 4.37 8.59
CA LEU A 28 0.00 5.48 8.76
C LEU A 28 0.64 5.41 10.16
N VAL A 29 1.97 5.35 10.22
CA VAL A 29 2.75 5.34 11.47
C VAL A 29 3.88 6.36 11.33
N ASP A 30 3.95 7.32 12.25
CA ASP A 30 5.01 8.33 12.31
C ASP A 30 5.32 9.03 10.98
N GLY A 31 4.27 9.41 10.24
CA GLY A 31 4.39 10.11 8.96
C GLY A 31 4.76 9.22 7.76
N THR A 32 4.79 7.90 7.94
CA THR A 32 5.04 6.92 6.86
C THR A 32 3.84 5.99 6.70
N TYR A 33 3.34 5.89 5.48
CA TYR A 33 2.35 4.89 5.09
C TYR A 33 3.02 3.56 4.80
N TYR A 34 2.39 2.50 5.27
CA TYR A 34 2.72 1.12 4.94
C TYR A 34 1.49 0.45 4.37
N ALA A 35 1.64 -0.25 3.25
CA ALA A 35 0.57 -1.02 2.65
C ALA A 35 1.03 -2.46 2.39
N VAL A 36 0.10 -3.41 2.51
CA VAL A 36 0.28 -4.80 2.12
C VAL A 36 -0.82 -5.24 1.17
N THR A 37 -0.49 -6.16 0.27
CA THR A 37 -1.44 -6.74 -0.70
C THR A 37 -1.45 -8.26 -0.60
N SER A 38 -2.57 -8.89 -0.97
CA SER A 38 -2.67 -10.35 -0.99
C SER A 38 -1.83 -10.93 -2.13
N SER A 39 -1.18 -12.08 -1.89
CA SER A 39 -0.30 -12.75 -2.87
C SER A 39 -0.73 -14.16 -3.24
N PHE A 40 -1.83 -14.66 -2.65
CA PHE A 40 -2.34 -16.02 -2.87
C PHE A 40 -1.22 -17.08 -2.78
N GLU A 41 -1.03 -17.91 -3.82
CA GLU A 41 -0.05 -18.99 -3.88
C GLU A 41 1.41 -18.54 -4.06
N TYR A 42 1.67 -17.25 -4.29
CA TYR A 42 3.01 -16.75 -4.58
C TYR A 42 3.84 -16.55 -3.30
N LEU A 43 5.08 -17.07 -3.32
CA LEU A 43 6.16 -16.74 -2.39
C LEU A 43 7.31 -16.03 -3.13
N PRO A 44 7.99 -15.00 -2.57
CA PRO A 44 7.69 -14.35 -1.28
C PRO A 44 6.29 -13.69 -1.23
N ALA A 45 5.58 -13.89 -0.13
CA ALA A 45 4.18 -13.56 0.06
C ALA A 45 3.98 -12.25 0.83
N LEU A 46 2.80 -11.63 0.66
CA LEU A 46 2.39 -10.37 1.29
C LEU A 46 3.44 -9.25 1.08
N PRO A 47 3.57 -8.70 -0.14
CA PRO A 47 4.45 -7.58 -0.42
C PRO A 47 4.12 -6.39 0.47
N VAL A 48 5.15 -5.73 1.00
CA VAL A 48 5.06 -4.55 1.86
C VAL A 48 5.56 -3.33 1.07
N TYR A 49 4.69 -2.34 0.92
CA TYR A 49 5.00 -1.06 0.28
C TYR A 49 5.09 0.05 1.32
N ARG A 50 5.97 1.02 1.07
CA ARG A 50 6.16 2.22 1.88
C ARG A 50 5.91 3.48 1.06
N SER A 51 5.30 4.49 1.66
CA SER A 51 5.20 5.84 1.09
C SER A 51 5.23 6.92 2.17
N THR A 52 5.80 8.09 1.88
CA THR A 52 5.71 9.27 2.77
C THR A 52 4.76 10.35 2.25
N ASP A 53 4.27 10.20 1.02
CA ASP A 53 3.38 11.15 0.34
C ASP A 53 2.04 10.53 -0.09
N PHE A 54 1.82 9.24 0.19
CA PHE A 54 0.68 8.41 -0.22
C PHE A 54 0.54 8.17 -1.74
N VAL A 55 1.42 8.77 -2.55
CA VAL A 55 1.36 8.73 -4.01
C VAL A 55 2.45 7.85 -4.58
N THR A 56 3.67 8.03 -4.10
CA THR A 56 4.85 7.29 -4.54
C THR A 56 5.08 6.12 -3.59
N TRP A 57 5.03 4.89 -4.12
CA TRP A 57 5.14 3.66 -3.33
C TRP A 57 6.39 2.87 -3.70
N GLU A 58 7.19 2.53 -2.69
CA GLU A 58 8.38 1.68 -2.81
C GLU A 58 8.08 0.30 -2.22
N HIS A 59 8.39 -0.77 -2.95
CA HIS A 59 8.36 -2.13 -2.40
C HIS A 59 9.58 -2.35 -1.50
N ILE A 60 9.35 -2.56 -0.20
CA ILE A 60 10.43 -2.63 0.80
C ILE A 60 10.66 -4.05 1.34
N GLY A 61 9.86 -5.02 0.93
CA GLY A 61 10.02 -6.42 1.35
C GLY A 61 8.71 -7.20 1.32
N ASN A 62 8.72 -8.40 1.90
CA ASN A 62 7.60 -9.32 1.94
C ASN A 62 7.50 -9.89 3.37
N VAL A 63 6.29 -10.11 3.87
CA VAL A 63 6.09 -10.61 5.25
C VAL A 63 6.53 -12.07 5.38
N ALA A 64 6.17 -12.90 4.40
CA ALA A 64 6.51 -14.32 4.39
C ALA A 64 7.47 -14.62 3.24
N LEU A 65 8.63 -15.17 3.59
CA LEU A 65 9.72 -15.50 2.67
C LEU A 65 9.87 -17.02 2.49
N ARG A 66 9.19 -17.81 3.31
CA ARG A 66 9.34 -19.26 3.40
C ARG A 66 7.99 -19.95 3.55
N GLU A 67 7.92 -21.19 3.09
CA GLU A 67 6.70 -22.01 3.09
C GLU A 67 6.12 -22.19 4.51
N GLU A 68 6.97 -22.37 5.53
CA GLU A 68 6.52 -22.58 6.90
C GLU A 68 5.77 -21.38 7.50
N GLN A 69 5.94 -20.18 6.94
CA GLN A 69 5.29 -18.95 7.43
C GLN A 69 3.84 -18.81 6.93
N VAL A 70 3.46 -19.58 5.91
CA VAL A 70 2.13 -19.54 5.27
C VAL A 70 1.39 -20.87 5.32
N GLY A 71 1.98 -21.90 5.97
CA GLY A 71 1.38 -23.22 6.11
C GLY A 71 1.33 -24.01 4.80
N LEU A 72 2.27 -23.74 3.89
CA LEU A 72 2.53 -24.54 2.70
C LEU A 72 3.44 -25.73 3.03
#